data_AF-A0A1W9G7S4-F1
#
_entry.id   AF-A0A1W9G7S4-F1
#
_cell.length_a   1.000
_cell.length_b   1.000
_cell.length_c   1.000
_cell.angle_alpha   90.00
_cell.angle_beta   90.00
_cell.angle_gamma   90.00
#
_symmetry.space_group_name_H-M   'P 1'
#
loop_
_entity.id
_entity.type
_entity.pdbx_description
1 polymer ?
#
loop_
_entity_poly.entity_id
_entity_poly.type
_entity_poly.pdbx_seq_one_letter_code
_entity_poly.pdbx_strand_id
1 'polypeptide(L)' 'MPERREGPVDPMPKQPGPSEEGGGPKRPDIGSPDKDSLLKRMRKVDPKQAERYRQRTGE' A
#
# COMPACT_ATOMS: atom_id res chain seq x y z
N MET A 1 10.06 -32.94 -10.49
CA MET A 1 9.93 -31.50 -10.18
C MET A 1 9.09 -31.40 -8.92
N PRO A 2 9.52 -30.71 -7.85
CA PRO A 2 8.71 -30.65 -6.63
C PRO A 2 7.49 -29.76 -6.85
N GLU A 3 6.31 -30.31 -6.58
CA GLU A 3 5.01 -29.63 -6.53
C GLU A 3 5.05 -28.40 -5.62
N ARG A 4 4.40 -27.31 -6.06
CA ARG A 4 4.15 -26.15 -5.18
C ARG A 4 3.11 -26.57 -4.14
N ARG A 5 3.54 -26.71 -2.89
CA ARG A 5 2.62 -26.84 -1.76
C ARG A 5 1.86 -25.53 -1.60
N GLU A 6 0.54 -25.57 -1.78
CA GLU A 6 -0.35 -24.45 -1.57
C GLU A 6 -0.37 -24.16 -0.06
N GLY A 7 0.17 -23.00 0.32
CA GLY A 7 0.11 -22.53 1.71
C GLY A 7 -1.33 -22.25 2.14
N PRO A 8 -1.61 -22.19 3.45
CA PRO A 8 -2.96 -21.89 3.94
C PRO A 8 -3.48 -20.59 3.33
N VAL A 9 -4.66 -20.68 2.71
CA VAL A 9 -5.37 -19.53 2.15
C VAL A 9 -5.67 -18.54 3.28
N ASP A 10 -5.36 -17.26 3.06
CA ASP A 10 -5.65 -16.21 4.04
C ASP A 10 -7.17 -16.19 4.28
N PRO A 11 -7.66 -16.34 5.53
CA PRO A 11 -9.08 -16.36 5.83
C PRO A 11 -9.75 -15.00 5.62
N MET A 12 -8.98 -13.93 5.40
CA MET A 12 -9.52 -12.61 5.08
C MET A 12 -9.40 -12.35 3.57
N PRO A 13 -10.48 -12.51 2.78
CA PRO A 13 -10.47 -12.02 1.41
C PRO A 13 -10.16 -10.52 1.45
N LYS A 14 -9.16 -10.09 0.66
CA LYS A 14 -8.88 -8.66 0.48
C LYS A 14 -10.19 -8.00 0.09
N GLN A 15 -10.73 -7.13 0.97
CA GLN A 15 -11.93 -6.39 0.65
C GLN A 15 -11.70 -5.72 -0.70
N PRO A 16 -12.62 -5.86 -1.68
CA PRO A 16 -12.51 -5.07 -2.90
C PRO A 16 -12.40 -3.61 -2.46
N GLY A 17 -11.35 -2.93 -2.93
CA GLY A 17 -11.25 -1.48 -2.74
C GLY A 17 -12.58 -0.84 -3.16
N PRO A 18 -12.99 0.27 -2.53
CA PRO A 18 -14.33 0.80 -2.71
C PRO A 18 -14.65 0.93 -4.18
N SER A 19 -15.59 0.10 -4.62
CA SER A 19 -16.11 0.09 -5.97
C SER A 19 -16.63 1.49 -6.29
N GLU A 20 -16.26 2.01 -7.46
CA GLU A 20 -16.71 3.31 -7.98
C GLU A 20 -18.23 3.42 -8.21
N GLU A 21 -19.00 2.38 -7.86
CA GLU A 21 -20.38 2.17 -8.28
C GLU A 21 -21.41 2.23 -7.14
N GLY A 22 -21.07 2.87 -6.01
CA GLY A 22 -21.96 2.92 -4.84
C GLY A 22 -21.93 4.25 -4.09
N GLY A 23 -22.73 5.22 -4.57
CA GLY A 23 -23.49 6.24 -3.81
C GLY A 23 -22.87 7.02 -2.64
N GLY A 24 -21.57 6.90 -2.36
CA GLY A 24 -20.86 7.63 -1.32
C GLY A 24 -19.98 8.74 -1.91
N PRO A 25 -19.54 9.70 -1.09
CA PRO A 25 -18.59 10.71 -1.54
C PRO A 25 -17.38 10.01 -2.16
N LYS A 26 -17.07 10.35 -3.41
CA LYS A 26 -15.90 9.81 -4.11
C LYS A 26 -14.68 10.06 -3.23
N ARG A 27 -13.79 9.06 -3.15
CA ARG A 27 -12.46 9.30 -2.59
C ARG A 27 -11.89 10.52 -3.30
N PRO A 28 -11.38 11.51 -2.57
CA PRO A 28 -10.77 12.67 -3.20
C PRO A 28 -9.69 12.17 -4.15
N ASP A 29 -9.60 12.80 -5.32
CA ASP A 29 -8.60 12.51 -6.34
C ASP A 29 -7.24 13.03 -5.86
N ILE A 30 -6.75 12.40 -4.80
CA ILE A 30 -5.42 12.61 -4.26
C ILE A 30 -4.59 11.64 -5.09
N GLY A 31 -4.07 12.11 -6.21
CA GLY A 31 -3.02 11.40 -6.94
C GLY A 31 -1.99 10.89 -5.94
N SER A 32 -1.52 9.65 -6.14
CA SER A 32 -0.52 9.04 -5.26
C SER A 32 0.55 10.08 -4.95
N PRO A 33 0.80 10.42 -3.67
CA PRO A 33 1.68 11.52 -3.33
C PRO A 33 3.02 11.30 -4.00
N ASP A 34 3.57 12.34 -4.66
CA ASP A 34 4.91 12.27 -5.24
C ASP A 34 5.84 11.63 -4.21
N LYS A 35 6.57 10.60 -4.60
CA LYS A 35 7.23 9.70 -3.65
C LYS A 35 8.26 10.44 -2.79
N ASP A 36 8.88 11.47 -3.34
CA ASP A 36 9.71 12.43 -2.59
C ASP A 36 8.94 13.20 -1.52
N SER A 37 7.72 13.65 -1.83
CA SER A 37 6.83 14.31 -0.87
C SER A 37 6.36 13.36 0.24
N LEU A 38 6.18 12.07 -0.09
CA LEU A 38 5.83 11.02 0.85
C LEU A 38 7.01 10.74 1.79
N LEU A 39 8.20 10.50 1.25
CA LEU A 39 9.41 10.26 2.03
C LEU A 39 9.76 11.42 2.95
N LYS A 40 9.58 12.67 2.50
CA LYS A 40 9.78 13.87 3.34
C LYS A 40 8.80 13.92 4.51
N ARG A 41 7.53 13.55 4.30
CA ARG A 41 6.52 13.48 5.37
C ARG A 41 6.80 12.30 6.30
N MET A 42 7.13 11.14 5.76
CA MET A 42 7.53 9.97 6.53
C MET A 42 8.70 10.31 7.44
N ARG A 43 9.76 10.95 6.93
CA ARG A 43 10.91 11.35 7.78
C ARG A 43 10.54 12.25 8.96
N LYS A 44 9.54 13.12 8.79
CA LYS A 44 9.04 13.99 9.88
C LYS A 44 8.23 13.22 10.93
N VAL A 45 7.48 12.20 10.50
CA VAL A 45 6.62 11.39 11.37
C VAL A 45 7.39 10.25 12.01
N ASP A 46 8.10 9.48 11.20
CA ASP A 46 8.98 8.38 11.57
C ASP A 46 10.13 8.20 10.55
N PRO A 47 11.37 8.57 10.91
CA PRO A 47 12.53 8.41 10.04
C PRO A 47 12.84 6.93 9.70
N LYS A 48 12.57 5.99 10.61
CA LYS A 48 12.83 4.55 10.37
C LYS A 48 11.85 4.00 9.34
N GLN A 49 10.62 4.47 9.34
CA GLN A 49 9.63 4.07 8.34
C GLN A 49 9.99 4.57 6.93
N ALA A 50 10.52 5.79 6.83
CA ALA A 50 11.01 6.32 5.55
C ALA A 50 12.19 5.48 5.01
N GLU A 51 13.09 5.06 5.89
CA GLU A 51 14.24 4.21 5.53
C GLU A 51 13.79 2.82 5.06
N ARG A 52 12.89 2.17 5.79
CA ARG A 52 12.30 0.89 5.40
C ARG A 52 11.58 0.96 4.07
N TYR A 53 10.85 2.05 3.82
CA TYR A 53 10.17 2.27 2.54
C TYR A 53 11.19 2.30 1.40
N ARG A 54 12.24 3.13 1.49
CA ARG A 54 13.33 3.20 0.50
C ARG A 54 13.94 1.83 0.21
N GLN A 55 14.30 1.08 1.24
CA GLN A 55 14.87 -0.26 1.09
C GLN A 55 13.91 -1.23 0.41
N ARG A 56 12.60 -1.11 0.67
CA ARG A 56 11.57 -1.99 0.11
C ARG A 56 11.20 -1.64 -1.32
N THR A 57 11.16 -0.34 -1.64
CA THR A 57 10.71 0.15 -2.95
C THR A 57 11.86 0.39 -3.93
N GLY A 58 13.11 0.36 -3.46
CA GLY A 58 14.30 0.60 -4.28
C GLY A 58 14.49 2.06 -4.65
N GLU A 59 14.08 2.97 -3.76
CA GLU A 59 14.15 4.44 -3.94
C GLU A 59 15.28 5.11 -3.18
#